data_AF-A0A9W7P9H9-F1
#
_entry.id   AF-A0A9W7P9H9-F1
#
_cell.length_a   1.000
_cell.length_b   1.000
_cell.length_c   1.000
_cell.angle_alpha   90.00
_cell.angle_beta   90.00
_cell.angle_gamma   90.00
#
_symmetry.space_group_name_H-M   'P 1'
#
loop_
_entity.id
_entity.type
_entity.pdbx_description
1 polymer ?
#
loop_
_entity_poly.entity_id
_entity_poly.type
_entity_poly.pdbx_seq_one_letter_code
_entity_poly.pdbx_strand_id
1 'polypeptide(L)'
;TLQQNHINYSGGCAPEPSKPSNDGVGVVTITADVLRVRTGPGTNYGIVKNVYQGERYQSWGCKDGWYNVGGDQWVSGGYVKFEK
;
A
#
# COMPACT_ATOMS: atom_id res chain seq x y z
N THR A 1 -8.33 -27.45 18.17
CA THR A 1 -6.93 -27.07 18.43
C THR A 1 -6.64 -25.77 17.74
N LEU A 2 -6.18 -24.79 18.51
CA LEU A 2 -5.99 -23.38 18.16
C LEU A 2 -4.94 -23.19 17.08
N GLN A 3 -5.27 -22.62 15.92
CA GLN A 3 -4.34 -21.86 15.05
C GLN A 3 -5.16 -20.99 14.09
N GLN A 4 -4.96 -19.70 13.89
CA GLN A 4 -4.34 -18.63 14.67
C GLN A 4 -4.97 -17.38 14.04
N ASN A 5 -5.43 -16.44 14.86
CA ASN A 5 -6.02 -15.19 14.39
C ASN A 5 -4.91 -14.36 13.73
N HIS A 6 -4.70 -14.54 12.43
CA HIS A 6 -3.75 -13.75 11.65
C HIS A 6 -4.36 -12.37 11.44
N ILE A 7 -4.23 -11.51 12.45
CA ILE A 7 -4.25 -10.07 12.27
C ILE A 7 -3.00 -9.77 11.45
N ASN A 8 -3.08 -9.95 10.13
CA ASN A 8 -1.99 -9.65 9.23
C ASN A 8 -1.84 -8.13 9.21
N TYR A 9 -0.84 -7.63 9.94
CA TYR A 9 -0.25 -6.31 9.70
C TYR A 9 0.43 -6.38 8.33
N SER A 10 -0.38 -6.20 7.28
CA SER A 10 -0.09 -6.60 5.90
C SER A 10 0.66 -5.50 5.14
N GLY A 11 1.97 -5.41 5.37
CA GLY A 11 2.92 -4.89 4.38
C GLY A 11 3.11 -5.87 3.21
N GLY A 12 2.01 -6.29 2.57
CA GLY A 12 1.95 -7.37 1.57
C GLY A 12 2.55 -7.04 0.20
N CYS A 13 3.44 -6.05 0.13
CA CYS A 13 4.11 -5.61 -1.08
C CYS A 13 5.61 -5.88 -0.97
N ALA A 14 5.99 -7.11 -0.61
CA ALA A 14 7.37 -7.56 -0.71
C ALA A 14 7.60 -8.24 -2.07
N PRO A 15 8.76 -8.06 -2.72
CA PRO A 15 9.03 -8.71 -3.99
C PRO A 15 9.26 -10.23 -3.76
N GLU A 16 8.26 -11.06 -4.07
CA GLU A 16 8.50 -12.47 -4.35
C GLU A 16 8.77 -12.65 -5.87
N PRO A 17 9.90 -13.28 -6.28
CA PRO A 17 10.36 -13.21 -7.68
C PRO A 17 9.61 -14.02 -8.74
N SER A 18 8.42 -14.61 -8.49
CA SER A 18 7.92 -15.65 -9.43
C SER A 18 6.42 -15.89 -9.54
N LYS A 19 5.52 -15.00 -9.09
CA LYS A 19 4.08 -15.15 -9.36
C LYS A 19 3.45 -13.86 -9.93
N PRO A 20 2.74 -13.93 -11.08
CA PRO A 20 1.84 -12.86 -11.46
C PRO A 20 0.63 -12.96 -10.54
N SER A 21 0.55 -12.07 -9.54
CA SER A 21 -0.59 -12.03 -8.64
C SER A 21 -1.27 -10.68 -8.75
N ASN A 22 -2.59 -10.67 -8.60
CA ASN A 22 -3.40 -9.46 -8.34
C ASN A 22 -3.10 -8.91 -6.93
N ASP A 23 -1.82 -8.91 -6.53
CA ASP A 23 -1.36 -8.50 -5.21
C ASP A 23 -1.44 -6.99 -5.11
N GLY A 24 -2.07 -6.54 -4.04
CA GLY A 24 -2.30 -5.13 -3.80
C GLY A 24 -3.42 -4.51 -4.62
N VAL A 25 -4.29 -5.28 -5.28
CA VAL A 25 -5.61 -4.77 -5.73
C VAL A 25 -6.61 -4.95 -4.59
N GLY A 26 -7.16 -3.85 -4.07
CA GLY A 26 -8.02 -3.84 -2.89
C GLY A 26 -8.17 -2.43 -2.33
N VAL A 27 -8.41 -2.29 -1.04
CA VAL A 27 -8.50 -1.00 -0.35
C VAL A 27 -7.30 -0.79 0.56
N VAL A 28 -6.65 0.37 0.44
CA VAL A 28 -5.65 0.83 1.41
C VAL A 28 -6.26 1.89 2.31
N THR A 29 -6.08 1.74 3.62
CA THR A 29 -6.46 2.74 4.63
C THR A 29 -5.21 3.38 5.20
N ILE A 30 -5.11 4.70 5.17
CA ILE A 30 -3.93 5.43 5.67
C ILE A 30 -3.86 5.31 7.19
N THR A 31 -2.70 4.91 7.73
CA THR A 31 -2.50 4.76 9.19
C THR A 31 -1.65 5.88 9.79
N ALA A 32 -0.87 6.59 8.97
CA ALA A 32 -0.07 7.75 9.41
C ALA A 32 -0.91 9.03 9.46
N ASP A 33 -0.58 9.93 10.41
CA ASP A 33 -1.22 11.25 10.53
C ASP A 33 -1.19 12.03 9.22
N VAL A 34 -0.03 12.03 8.57
CA VAL A 34 0.19 12.63 7.25
C VAL A 34 1.11 11.72 6.44
N LEU A 35 0.63 11.26 5.28
CA LEU A 35 1.40 10.50 4.31
C LEU A 35 1.52 11.28 2.99
N ARG A 36 2.72 11.24 2.39
CA ARG A 36 2.99 11.86 1.10
C ARG A 36 2.74 10.86 -0.02
N VAL A 37 1.82 11.20 -0.92
CA VAL A 37 1.61 10.49 -2.18
C VAL A 37 2.72 10.87 -3.14
N ARG A 38 3.31 9.90 -3.81
CA ARG A 38 4.45 10.09 -4.71
C ARG A 38 4.17 9.68 -6.14
N THR A 39 4.94 10.22 -7.08
CA THR A 39 4.84 9.92 -8.52
C THR A 39 5.34 8.51 -8.91
N GLY A 40 5.81 7.72 -7.96
CA GLY A 40 6.34 6.37 -8.19
C GLY A 40 6.61 5.61 -6.89
N PRO A 41 6.90 4.30 -6.98
CA PRO A 41 7.07 3.41 -5.84
C PRO A 41 8.45 3.58 -5.19
N GLY A 42 8.66 4.71 -4.51
CA GLY A 42 9.92 4.99 -3.81
C GLY A 42 10.01 6.40 -3.25
N THR A 43 10.92 6.61 -2.30
CA THR A 43 11.14 7.92 -1.66
C THR A 43 11.84 8.94 -2.55
N ASN A 44 12.48 8.48 -3.64
CA ASN A 44 13.17 9.34 -4.61
C ASN A 44 12.23 9.96 -5.65
N TYR A 45 10.97 9.52 -5.72
CA TYR A 45 9.97 10.08 -6.62
C TYR A 45 9.36 11.38 -6.06
N GLY A 46 8.88 12.25 -6.96
CA GLY A 46 8.27 13.52 -6.60
C GLY A 46 7.02 13.37 -5.74
N ILE A 47 6.68 14.39 -4.97
CA ILE A 47 5.47 14.42 -4.12
C ILE A 47 4.32 15.03 -4.92
N VAL A 48 3.17 14.35 -4.93
CA VAL A 48 1.95 14.81 -5.60
C VAL A 48 1.06 15.60 -4.63
N LYS A 49 0.80 15.02 -3.46
CA LYS A 49 -0.08 15.58 -2.42
C LYS A 49 0.15 14.91 -1.07
N ASN A 50 -0.53 15.42 -0.06
CA ASN A 50 -0.66 14.80 1.24
C ASN A 50 -2.01 14.08 1.35
N VAL A 51 -2.03 12.99 2.11
CA VAL A 51 -3.23 12.27 2.54
C VAL A 51 -3.13 12.02 4.04
N TYR A 52 -4.26 11.89 4.70
CA TYR A 52 -4.36 11.87 6.16
C TYR A 52 -4.87 10.54 6.69
N GLN A 53 -4.62 10.31 7.98
CA GLN A 53 -5.03 9.10 8.68
C GLN A 53 -6.53 8.81 8.49
N GLY A 54 -6.86 7.54 8.27
CA GLY A 54 -8.24 7.07 8.11
C GLY A 54 -8.79 7.23 6.70
N GLU A 55 -8.14 7.99 5.81
CA GLU A 55 -8.52 8.03 4.40
C GLU A 55 -8.36 6.65 3.75
N ARG A 56 -9.26 6.34 2.81
CA ARG A 56 -9.30 5.05 2.11
C ARG A 56 -9.21 5.26 0.61
N TYR A 57 -8.40 4.45 -0.05
CA TYR A 57 -8.18 4.50 -1.49
C TYR A 57 -8.29 3.11 -2.10
N GLN A 58 -8.89 3.04 -3.29
CA GLN A 58 -8.74 1.86 -4.13
C GLN A 58 -7.27 1.75 -4.54
N SER A 59 -6.71 0.58 -4.30
CA SER A 59 -5.40 0.20 -4.79
C SER A 59 -5.56 -0.64 -6.06
N TRP A 60 -4.73 -0.33 -7.06
CA TRP A 60 -4.74 -0.97 -8.38
C TRP A 60 -3.59 -1.95 -8.57
N GLY A 61 -2.79 -2.15 -7.53
CA GLY A 61 -1.64 -3.02 -7.51
C GLY A 61 -0.61 -2.49 -6.54
N CYS A 62 0.45 -3.27 -6.37
CA CYS A 62 1.56 -2.89 -5.51
C CYS A 62 2.91 -3.21 -6.16
N LYS A 63 3.95 -2.44 -5.83
CA LYS A 63 5.31 -2.60 -6.33
C LYS A 63 6.31 -2.08 -5.30
N ASP A 64 7.37 -2.84 -5.04
CA ASP A 64 8.53 -2.46 -4.21
C ASP A 64 8.17 -1.89 -2.81
N GLY A 65 7.13 -2.41 -2.16
CA GLY A 65 6.64 -1.92 -0.87
C GLY A 65 5.66 -0.75 -0.97
N TRP A 66 5.14 -0.42 -2.15
CA TRP A 66 4.22 0.70 -2.38
C TRP A 66 2.93 0.23 -3.05
N TYR A 67 1.82 0.88 -2.71
CA TYR A 67 0.52 0.64 -3.30
C TYR A 67 0.17 1.76 -4.29
N ASN A 68 -0.32 1.40 -5.48
CA ASN A 68 -0.78 2.35 -6.48
C ASN A 68 -2.22 2.78 -6.16
N VAL A 69 -2.42 4.08 -5.93
CA VAL A 69 -3.73 4.66 -5.59
C VAL A 69 -4.33 5.49 -6.73
N GLY A 70 -3.84 5.30 -7.96
CA GLY A 70 -4.38 5.85 -9.21
C GLY A 70 -3.34 6.56 -10.08
N GLY A 71 -3.23 6.17 -11.35
CA GLY A 71 -2.24 6.74 -12.28
C GLY A 71 -0.82 6.60 -11.72
N ASP A 72 -0.06 7.69 -11.73
CA ASP A 72 1.29 7.73 -11.15
C ASP A 72 1.29 7.99 -9.64
N GLN A 73 0.22 7.74 -8.91
CA GLN A 73 0.16 8.02 -7.46
C GLN A 73 0.41 6.78 -6.62
N TRP A 74 1.39 6.88 -5.72
CA TRP A 74 1.86 5.77 -4.89
C TRP A 74 1.95 6.16 -3.41
N VAL A 75 1.55 5.25 -2.53
CA VAL A 75 1.69 5.36 -1.08
C VAL A 75 2.52 4.22 -0.53
N SER A 76 3.34 4.50 0.48
CA SER A 76 4.22 3.49 1.07
C SER A 76 3.42 2.52 1.93
N GLY A 77 3.63 1.22 1.69
CA GLY A 77 3.01 0.11 2.39
C GLY A 77 3.21 0.12 3.91
N GLY A 78 4.31 0.71 4.38
CA GLY A 78 4.59 0.83 5.83
C GLY A 78 3.65 1.76 6.58
N TYR A 79 2.83 2.56 5.86
CA TYR A 79 1.95 3.57 6.45
C TYR A 79 0.49 3.39 6.03
N VAL A 80 0.13 2.19 5.60
CA VAL A 80 -1.24 1.83 5.23
C VAL A 80 -1.61 0.45 5.77
N LYS A 81 -2.90 0.24 5.97
CA LYS A 81 -3.50 -1.08 6.17
C LYS A 81 -4.16 -1.50 4.87
N PHE A 82 -3.80 -2.65 4.32
CA PHE A 82 -4.38 -3.19 3.10
C PHE A 82 -5.46 -4.24 3.40
N GLU A 83 -6.61 -4.11 2.75
CA GLU A 83 -7.76 -5.01 2.80
C GLU A 83 -8.12 -5.42 1.37
N LYS A 84 -8.34 -6.72 1.11
CA LYS A 84 -8.70 -7.23 -0.21
C LYS A 84 -10.20 -7.23 -0.43
#